data_AF-A0A8J7P8N6-F1
#
_entry.id   AF-A0A8J7P8N6-F1
#
_cell.length_a   1.000
_cell.length_b   1.000
_cell.length_c   1.000
_cell.angle_alpha   90.00
_cell.angle_beta   90.00
_cell.angle_gamma   90.00
#
_symmetry.space_group_name_H-M   'P 1'
#
loop_
_entity.id
_entity.type
_entity.pdbx_description
1 polymer ?
#
loop_
_entity_poly.entity_id
_entity_poly.type
_entity_poly.pdbx_seq_one_letter_code
_entity_poly.pdbx_strand_id
1 'polypeptide(L)' 'MSLSRIKEAVANKKMICQKCNRPVQKFEKYAETIDAVRDGFNIQEIESHATRVTLICNNDGCDWKERTEYWDNYIVD' A
#
# COMPACT_ATOMS: atom_id res chain seq x y z
N MET A 1 1.82 10.17 -1.34
CA MET A 1 2.96 9.22 -1.16
C MET A 1 3.17 8.43 -2.45
N SER A 2 4.43 8.27 -2.92
CA SER A 2 4.71 7.70 -4.23
C SER A 2 4.79 6.16 -4.22
N LEU A 3 4.30 5.54 -5.30
CA LEU A 3 4.43 4.10 -5.57
C LEU A 3 5.90 3.63 -5.66
N SER A 4 6.81 4.54 -6.00
CA SER A 4 8.24 4.23 -6.06
C SER A 4 8.79 3.87 -4.68
N ARG A 5 8.40 4.60 -3.63
CA ARG A 5 8.90 4.40 -2.26
C ARG A 5 8.48 3.05 -1.68
N ILE A 6 7.23 2.62 -1.88
CA ILE A 6 6.80 1.28 -1.45
C ILE A 6 7.53 0.18 -2.21
N LYS A 7 7.77 0.37 -3.52
CA LYS A 7 8.51 -0.58 -4.35
C LYS A 7 9.95 -0.74 -3.85
N GLU A 8 10.60 0.38 -3.54
CA GLU A 8 11.94 0.38 -2.94
C GLU A 8 11.94 -0.25 -1.55
N ALA A 9 10.93 0.01 -0.72
CA ALA A 9 10.84 -0.58 0.61
C ALA A 9 10.63 -2.10 0.59
N VAL A 10 9.83 -2.63 -0.34
CA VAL A 10 9.73 -4.09 -0.58
C VAL A 10 11.07 -4.63 -1.09
N ALA A 11 11.66 -4.00 -2.11
CA ALA A 11 12.90 -4.47 -2.72
C ALA A 11 14.07 -4.50 -1.72
N ASN A 12 14.15 -3.48 -0.86
CA ASN A 12 15.14 -3.36 0.21
C ASN A 12 14.75 -4.15 1.47
N LYS A 13 13.63 -4.89 1.46
CA LYS A 13 13.16 -5.70 2.60
C LYS A 13 12.93 -4.88 3.88
N LYS A 14 12.69 -3.58 3.76
CA LYS A 14 12.43 -2.66 4.87
C LYS A 14 11.02 -2.77 5.42
N MET A 15 10.05 -3.28 4.65
CA MET A 15 8.71 -3.53 5.17
C MET A 15 8.60 -4.88 5.85
N ILE A 16 8.21 -4.88 7.12
CA ILE A 16 8.12 -6.08 7.95
C ILE A 16 6.67 -6.49 8.21
N CYS A 17 6.39 -7.78 7.99
CA CYS A 17 5.11 -8.37 8.33
C CYS A 17 4.97 -8.53 9.86
N GLN A 18 3.93 -7.95 10.44
CA GLN A 18 3.67 -7.99 11.88
C GLN A 18 3.33 -9.39 12.43
N LYS A 19 2.97 -10.34 11.54
CA LYS A 19 2.62 -11.72 11.95
C LYS A 19 3.84 -12.61 12.10
N CYS A 20 4.79 -12.53 11.16
CA CYS A 20 5.94 -13.42 11.13
C CYS A 20 7.29 -12.70 11.31
N ASN A 21 7.28 -11.37 11.47
CA ASN A 21 8.45 -10.50 11.56
C ASN A 21 9.46 -10.68 10.41
N ARG A 22 8.97 -11.14 9.25
CA ARG A 22 9.76 -11.30 8.02
C ARG A 22 9.39 -10.21 7.02
N PRO A 23 10.28 -9.91 6.06
CA PRO A 23 10.00 -8.90 5.07
C PRO A 23 8.81 -9.28 4.19
N VAL A 24 7.97 -8.28 3.89
CA VAL A 24 6.85 -8.38 2.96
C VAL A 24 7.41 -8.62 1.56
N GLN A 25 6.93 -9.67 0.88
CA GLN A 25 7.43 -10.04 -0.45
C GLN A 25 6.70 -9.33 -1.59
N LYS A 26 5.42 -9.01 -1.39
CA LYS A 26 4.55 -8.49 -2.45
C LYS A 26 3.68 -7.35 -1.92
N PHE A 27 3.34 -6.43 -2.82
CA PHE A 27 2.29 -5.46 -2.61
C PHE A 27 1.42 -5.39 -3.86
N GLU A 28 0.12 -5.20 -3.69
CA GLU A 28 -0.82 -4.97 -4.77
C GLU A 28 -1.41 -3.57 -4.61
N LYS A 29 -1.35 -2.75 -5.66
CA LYS A 29 -2.08 -1.47 -5.65
C LYS A 29 -3.56 -1.79 -5.76
N TYR A 30 -4.35 -1.39 -4.77
CA TYR A 30 -5.79 -1.41 -4.90
C TYR A 30 -6.24 0.02 -5.11
N ALA A 31 -6.44 0.38 -6.38
CA ALA A 31 -7.21 1.56 -6.70
C ALA A 31 -8.66 1.19 -6.41
N GLU A 32 -9.20 1.64 -5.28
CA GLU A 32 -10.65 1.85 -5.26
C GLU A 32 -10.93 2.77 -6.42
N THR A 33 -11.75 2.26 -7.33
CA THR A 33 -12.32 3.00 -8.45
C THR A 33 -12.56 4.43 -7.99
N ILE A 34 -11.95 5.38 -8.69
CA ILE A 34 -12.33 6.78 -8.54
C ILE A 34 -13.84 6.78 -8.82
N ASP A 35 -14.65 6.82 -7.76
CA ASP A 35 -16.02 7.28 -7.83
C ASP A 35 -15.88 8.74 -8.25
N ALA A 36 -15.82 8.93 -9.57
CA ALA A 36 -15.86 10.23 -10.19
C ALA A 36 -17.28 10.74 -9.94
N VAL A 37 -17.49 11.33 -8.76
CA VAL A 37 -18.71 12.06 -8.45
C VAL A 37 -18.67 13.29 -9.34
N ARG A 38 -19.29 13.19 -10.52
CA ARG A 38 -19.41 14.28 -11.48
C ARG A 38 -20.50 15.21 -10.98
N ASP A 39 -20.16 16.11 -10.07
CA ASP A 39 -21.03 17.19 -9.66
C ASP A 39 -20.78 18.43 -10.55
N GLY A 40 -21.64 18.59 -11.56
CA GLY A 40 -21.97 19.88 -12.15
C GLY A 40 -20.89 20.56 -12.99
N PHE A 41 -19.82 21.09 -12.41
CA PHE A 41 -18.93 22.05 -13.09
C PHE A 41 -17.51 22.20 -12.52
N ASN A 42 -17.13 21.43 -11.49
CA ASN A 42 -15.76 21.42 -10.97
C ASN A 42 -15.38 20.00 -10.55
N ILE A 43 -14.42 19.40 -11.25
CA ILE A 43 -13.74 18.21 -10.76
C ILE A 43 -12.89 18.68 -9.58
N GLN A 44 -13.43 18.65 -8.37
CA GLN A 44 -12.56 18.61 -7.19
C GLN A 44 -11.98 17.20 -7.16
N GLU A 45 -10.83 17.05 -7.81
CA GLU A 45 -9.93 15.95 -7.52
C GLU A 45 -9.60 16.10 -6.04
N ILE A 46 -10.37 15.44 -5.17
CA ILE A 46 -9.94 15.22 -3.80
C ILE A 46 -8.72 14.33 -3.97
N GLU A 47 -7.58 14.99 -4.01
CA GLU A 47 -6.24 14.45 -4.02
C GLU A 47 -6.07 13.57 -2.77
N SER A 48 -6.72 12.41 -2.77
CA SER A 48 -6.40 11.29 -1.89
C SER A 48 -5.05 10.75 -2.36
N HIS A 49 -3.99 11.53 -2.11
CA HIS A 49 -2.57 11.21 -2.31
C HIS A 49 -2.10 10.03 -1.45
N ALA A 50 -3.00 9.37 -0.75
CA ALA A 50 -2.76 8.16 0.01
C ALA A 50 -2.80 6.99 -0.98
N THR A 51 -1.62 6.58 -1.46
CA THR A 51 -1.48 5.39 -2.31
C THR A 51 -1.99 4.19 -1.52
N ARG A 52 -3.22 3.75 -1.79
CA ARG A 52 -3.84 2.57 -1.18
C ARG A 52 -3.22 1.30 -1.76
N VAL A 53 -2.74 0.43 -0.87
CA VAL A 53 -2.10 -0.83 -1.24
C VAL A 53 -2.60 -1.96 -0.35
N THR A 54 -2.49 -3.17 -0.88
CA THR A 54 -2.56 -4.39 -0.11
C THR A 54 -1.14 -4.90 0.07
N LEU A 55 -0.62 -4.87 1.30
CA LEU A 55 0.65 -5.51 1.65
C LEU A 55 0.42 -7.02 1.77
N ILE A 56 1.29 -7.82 1.16
CA ILE A 56 1.15 -9.28 1.11
C ILE A 56 2.48 -9.90 1.53
N CYS A 57 2.47 -10.53 2.70
CA CYS A 57 3.67 -11.16 3.25
C CYS A 57 4.22 -12.23 2.32
N ASN A 58 3.38 -13.18 1.89
CA ASN A 58 3.74 -14.32 1.02
C ASN A 58 5.02 -15.07 1.44
N ASN A 59 5.30 -15.12 2.75
CA ASN A 59 6.38 -15.93 3.30
C ASN A 59 5.82 -17.32 3.68
N ASP A 60 6.68 -18.34 3.66
CA ASP A 60 6.30 -19.72 3.99
C ASP A 60 5.62 -19.79 5.37
N GLY A 61 4.36 -20.21 5.41
CA GLY A 61 3.52 -20.27 6.61
C GLY A 61 2.89 -18.95 7.08
N CYS A 62 2.91 -17.87 6.27
CA CYS A 62 2.33 -16.58 6.63
C CYS A 62 1.48 -15.95 5.51
N ASP A 63 0.16 -16.16 5.60
CA ASP A 63 -0.86 -15.61 4.70
C ASP A 63 -1.31 -14.18 5.06
N TRP A 64 -0.48 -13.43 5.79
CA TRP A 64 -0.84 -12.07 6.18
C TRP A 64 -1.00 -11.17 4.95
N LYS A 65 -2.16 -10.53 4.88
CA LYS A 65 -2.53 -9.53 3.88
C LYS A 65 -3.20 -8.38 4.60
N GLU A 66 -2.74 -7.16 4.34
CA GLU A 66 -3.25 -5.95 5.00
C GLU A 66 -3.54 -4.88 3.97
N ARG A 67 -4.77 -4.35 4.00
CA ARG A 67 -5.18 -3.26 3.12
C ARG A 67 -5.01 -1.96 3.89
N THR A 68 -4.09 -1.12 3.44
CA THR A 68 -3.77 0.11 4.15
C THR A 68 -3.30 1.20 3.19
N GLU A 69 -3.66 2.42 3.53
CA GLU A 69 -3.10 3.62 2.93
C GLU A 69 -1.87 4.13 3.70
N TYR A 70 -1.66 3.61 4.91
CA TYR A 70 -0.56 3.94 5.82
C TYR A 70 0.57 2.90 5.77
N TRP A 71 0.83 2.32 4.60
CA TRP A 71 1.86 1.29 4.41
C TRP A 71 3.26 1.77 4.80
N ASP A 72 3.51 3.09 4.77
CA ASP A 72 4.79 3.69 5.16
C ASP A 72 5.13 3.43 6.64
N ASN A 73 4.12 3.31 7.51
CA ASN A 73 4.31 2.98 8.93
C ASN A 73 4.88 1.57 9.16
N TYR A 74 4.85 0.71 8.13
CA TYR A 74 5.41 -0.63 8.19
C TYR A 74 6.87 -0.69 7.72
N ILE A 75 7.41 0.42 7.20
CA ILE A 75 8.81 0.55 6.81
C ILE A 75 9.63 0.77 8.08
N VAL A 76 10.57 -0.14 8.31
CA VAL A 76 11.56 -0.04 9.37
C VAL A 76 12.82 0.56 8.74
N ASP A 77 13.29 1.71 9.24
CA ASP A 77 14.44 2.41 8.66
C ASP A 77 15.78 1.71 8.95
#